data_AF-A0A447JG54-F1
#
_entry.id   AF-A0A447JG54-F1
#
_cell.length_a   1.000
_cell.length_b   1.000
_cell.length_c   1.000
_cell.angle_alpha   90.00
_cell.angle_beta   90.00
_cell.angle_gamma   90.00
#
_symmetry.space_group_name_H-M   'P 1'
#
loop_
_entity.id
_entity.type
_entity.pdbx_description
1 polymer ?
#
loop_
_entity_poly.entity_id
_entity_poly.type
_entity_poly.pdbx_seq_one_letter_code
_entity_poly.pdbx_strand_id
1 'polypeptide(L)' 'MKTATHELSDVVQPGAALYGLESHLQGKVVTFGGGYALWRDGILIGGLGISGGSVEQDMDIAQTAIAAINVGTHQ' A
#
# COMPACT_ATOMS: atom_id res chain seq x y z
N MET A 1 -7.63 1.66 -1.31
CA MET A 1 -7.68 3.13 -1.37
C MET A 1 -6.95 3.73 -2.59
N LYS A 2 -6.50 2.91 -3.57
CA LYS A 2 -5.76 3.36 -4.77
C LYS A 2 -4.47 4.16 -4.44
N THR A 3 -3.86 3.87 -3.31
CA THR A 3 -2.68 4.54 -2.74
C THR A 3 -1.79 3.46 -2.13
N ALA A 4 -0.49 3.73 -1.98
CA ALA A 4 0.41 2.79 -1.33
C ALA A 4 0.18 2.79 0.19
N THR A 5 0.28 1.63 0.84
CA THR A 5 -0.10 1.51 2.27
C THR A 5 0.81 2.33 3.20
N HIS A 6 2.07 2.56 2.80
CA HIS A 6 2.99 3.42 3.56
C HIS A 6 2.59 4.90 3.54
N GLU A 7 1.84 5.36 2.54
CA GLU A 7 1.35 6.75 2.47
C GLU A 7 0.24 7.02 3.49
N LEU A 8 -0.35 5.96 4.07
CA LEU A 8 -1.36 6.07 5.11
C LEU A 8 -0.74 6.28 6.49
N SER A 9 0.55 5.96 6.69
CA SER A 9 1.15 5.88 8.02
C SER A 9 1.04 7.19 8.80
N ASP A 10 1.28 8.34 8.17
CA ASP A 10 1.24 9.64 8.83
C ASP A 10 -0.18 10.10 9.19
N VAL A 11 -1.16 9.76 8.35
CA VAL A 11 -2.54 10.25 8.52
C VAL A 11 -3.36 9.42 9.50
N VAL A 12 -2.87 8.26 9.93
CA VAL A 12 -3.54 7.37 10.90
C VAL A 12 -2.94 7.42 12.30
N GLN A 13 -1.95 8.28 12.56
CA GLN A 13 -1.36 8.43 13.90
C GLN A 13 -2.35 9.04 14.91
N PRO A 14 -2.16 8.81 16.23
CA PRO A 14 -2.92 9.51 17.26
C PRO A 14 -2.92 11.03 17.04
N GLY A 15 -4.11 11.62 16.91
CA GLY A 15 -4.31 13.05 16.64
C GLY A 15 -4.32 13.45 15.16
N ALA A 16 -4.04 12.54 14.23
CA ALA A 16 -4.18 12.78 12.80
C ALA A 16 -5.63 12.55 12.31
N ALA A 17 -5.93 13.03 11.09
CA ALA A 17 -7.29 13.08 10.56
C ALA A 17 -7.98 11.72 10.40
N LEU A 18 -7.20 10.65 10.18
CA LEU A 18 -7.70 9.28 9.96
C LEU A 18 -7.30 8.34 11.11
N TYR A 19 -7.08 8.87 12.32
CA TYR A 19 -6.77 8.03 13.49
C TYR A 19 -7.83 6.93 13.69
N GLY A 20 -7.38 5.69 13.80
CA GLY A 20 -8.23 4.50 13.97
C GLY A 20 -8.86 3.96 12.68
N LEU A 21 -8.39 4.37 11.50
CA LEU A 21 -8.89 3.91 10.19
C LEU A 21 -8.96 2.37 10.10
N GLU A 22 -7.89 1.69 10.49
CA GLU A 22 -7.79 0.23 10.47
C GLU A 22 -8.87 -0.42 11.35
N SER A 23 -9.14 0.16 12.52
CA SER A 23 -10.17 -0.34 13.45
C SER A 23 -11.58 -0.11 12.89
N HIS A 24 -11.87 1.08 12.35
CA HIS A 24 -13.16 1.39 11.73
C HIS A 24 -13.46 0.51 10.52
N LEU A 25 -12.42 0.07 9.81
CA LEU A 25 -12.53 -0.82 8.66
C LEU A 25 -12.32 -2.30 9.02
N GLN A 26 -12.51 -2.66 10.30
CA GLN A 26 -12.49 -4.06 10.79
C GLN A 26 -11.20 -4.80 10.44
N GLY A 27 -10.06 -4.10 10.49
CA GLY A 27 -8.74 -4.64 10.17
C GLY A 27 -8.50 -4.92 8.68
N LYS A 28 -9.41 -4.52 7.79
CA LYS A 28 -9.28 -4.76 6.34
C LYS A 28 -8.28 -3.81 5.65
N VAL A 29 -7.85 -2.75 6.33
CA VAL A 29 -6.86 -1.80 5.83
C VAL A 29 -5.60 -1.87 6.68
N VAL A 30 -4.50 -2.15 5.99
CA VAL A 30 -3.14 -2.11 6.54
C VAL A 30 -2.55 -0.74 6.24
N THR A 31 -1.94 -0.12 7.25
CA THR A 31 -1.50 1.29 7.22
C THR A 31 0.02 1.46 7.31
N PHE A 32 0.76 0.37 7.19
CA PHE A 32 2.22 0.34 7.04
C PHE A 32 2.62 -0.22 5.67
N GLY A 33 3.87 -0.02 5.26
CA GLY A 33 4.35 -0.36 3.92
C GLY A 33 4.27 -1.84 3.55
N GLY A 34 4.23 -2.12 2.24
CA GLY A 34 4.15 -3.46 1.67
C GLY A 34 3.01 -3.64 0.66
N GLY A 35 2.04 -2.72 0.61
CA GLY A 35 0.91 -2.75 -0.33
C GLY A 35 0.92 -1.59 -1.34
N TYR A 36 0.58 -1.89 -2.60
CA TYR A 36 0.55 -0.93 -3.71
C TYR A 36 -0.65 -1.14 -4.62
N ALA A 37 -1.18 -0.06 -5.17
CA ALA A 37 -2.11 -0.09 -6.29
C ALA A 37 -1.33 -0.30 -7.59
N LEU A 38 -1.86 -1.12 -8.50
CA LEU A 38 -1.22 -1.43 -9.78
C LEU A 38 -1.95 -0.75 -10.93
N TRP A 39 -1.22 -0.03 -11.76
CA TRP A 39 -1.74 0.74 -12.89
C TRP A 39 -1.05 0.35 -14.19
N ARG A 40 -1.82 0.34 -15.28
CA ARG A 40 -1.32 0.19 -16.65
C ARG A 40 -2.17 1.06 -17.57
N ASP A 41 -1.53 1.93 -18.34
CA ASP A 41 -2.19 2.83 -19.30
C ASP A 41 -3.35 3.64 -18.68
N GLY A 42 -3.16 4.17 -17.47
CA GLY A 42 -4.20 4.91 -16.74
C GLY A 42 -5.32 4.08 -16.14
N ILE A 43 -5.28 2.75 -16.27
CA ILE A 43 -6.28 1.82 -15.74
C ILE A 43 -5.74 1.16 -14.48
N LEU A 44 -6.53 1.21 -13.40
CA LEU A 44 -6.26 0.44 -12.19
C LEU A 44 -6.56 -1.04 -12.45
N ILE A 45 -5.51 -1.86 -12.48
CA ILE A 45 -5.63 -3.29 -12.83
C ILE A 45 -5.65 -4.21 -11.60
N GLY A 46 -5.33 -3.69 -10.40
CA GLY A 46 -5.36 -4.47 -9.17
C GLY A 46 -4.56 -3.86 -8.03
N GLY A 47 -4.21 -4.71 -7.06
CA GLY A 47 -3.32 -4.37 -5.96
C GLY A 47 -2.37 -5.53 -5.65
N LEU A 48 -1.16 -5.19 -5.20
CA LEU A 48 -0.14 -6.13 -4.74
C LEU A 48 0.12 -5.86 -3.25
N GLY A 49 0.25 -6.92 -2.46
CA GLY A 49 0.66 -6.85 -1.06
C GLY A 49 1.70 -7.92 -0.75
N ILE A 50 2.79 -7.52 -0.12
CA ILE A 50 3.84 -8.41 0.41
C ILE A 50 3.85 -8.30 1.92
N SER A 51 4.08 -9.42 2.59
CA SER A 51 4.25 -9.50 4.03
C SER A 51 5.14 -10.67 4.40
N GLY A 52 6.00 -10.47 5.40
CA GLY A 52 6.79 -11.53 6.03
C GLY A 52 8.17 -11.09 6.48
N GLY A 53 8.67 -9.94 6.00
CA GLY A 53 9.92 -9.33 6.43
C GLY A 53 9.74 -8.08 7.29
N SER A 54 10.76 -7.24 7.32
CA SER A 54 10.61 -5.84 7.75
C SER A 54 9.77 -5.07 6.73
N VAL A 55 9.20 -3.93 7.14
CA VAL A 55 8.41 -3.07 6.23
C VAL A 55 9.21 -2.68 4.99
N GLU A 56 10.50 -2.38 5.16
CA GLU A 56 11.42 -2.04 4.07
C GLU A 56 11.63 -3.22 3.13
N GLN A 57 11.79 -4.44 3.65
CA GLN A 57 11.91 -5.66 2.85
C GLN A 57 10.63 -5.95 2.07
N ASP A 58 9.46 -5.83 2.72
CA ASP A 58 8.17 -6.03 2.08
C ASP A 58 7.95 -5.02 0.94
N MET A 59 8.34 -3.76 1.15
CA MET A 59 8.30 -2.71 0.13
C MET A 59 9.26 -2.99 -1.03
N ASP A 60 10.49 -3.40 -0.76
CA ASP A 60 11.52 -3.69 -1.78
C ASP A 60 11.11 -4.88 -2.68
N ILE A 61 10.59 -5.95 -2.07
CA ILE A 61 10.05 -7.10 -2.80
C ILE A 61 8.85 -6.69 -3.66
N ALA A 62 7.93 -5.89 -3.11
CA ALA A 62 6.77 -5.42 -3.85
C ALA A 62 7.17 -4.59 -5.08
N GLN A 63 8.10 -3.64 -4.91
CA GLN A 63 8.64 -2.82 -6.00
C GLN A 63 9.34 -3.67 -7.06
N THR A 64 10.13 -4.66 -6.64
CA THR A 64 10.78 -5.62 -7.56
C THR A 64 9.75 -6.40 -8.38
N ALA A 65 8.68 -6.89 -7.74
CA ALA A 65 7.61 -7.61 -8.42
C ALA A 65 6.84 -6.72 -9.41
N ILE A 66 6.54 -5.47 -9.02
CA ILE A 66 5.91 -4.46 -9.88
C ILE A 66 6.75 -4.21 -11.14
N ALA A 67 8.06 -4.01 -10.97
CA ALA A 67 8.99 -3.83 -12.07
C ALA A 67 9.03 -5.06 -13.00
N ALA A 68 9.05 -6.27 -12.43
CA ALA A 68 9.11 -7.51 -13.20
C ALA A 68 7.89 -7.73 -14.13
N ILE A 69 6.73 -7.16 -13.79
CA ILE A 69 5.50 -7.27 -14.60
C ILE A 69 5.19 -6.01 -15.43
N ASN A 70 6.09 -5.02 -15.46
CA ASN A 70 5.94 -3.75 -16.19
C ASN A 70 4.59 -3.07 -15.91
N VAL A 71 4.35 -2.72 -14.66
CA VAL A 71 3.18 -1.91 -14.23
C VAL A 71 3.64 -0.75 -13.36
N GLY A 72 2.85 0.32 -13.29
CA GLY A 72 3.11 1.47 -12.44
C GLY A 72 2.34 1.42 -11.11
N THR A 73 2.71 2.30 -10.18
CA THR A 73 2.01 2.51 -8.89
C THR A 73 1.11 3.74 -8.87
N HIS A 74 1.14 4.52 -9.94
CA HIS A 74 0.36 5.75 -10.12
C HIS A 74 -0.42 5.67 -11.43
N GLN A 75 -1.49 6.45 -11.49
CA GLN A 75 -2.34 6.56 -12.68
C GLN A 75 -1.58 7.10 -13.88
#